data_AF-A0A7Y5LI53-F1
#
_entry.id   AF-A0A7Y5LI53-F1
#
_cell.length_a   1.000
_cell.length_b   1.000
_cell.length_c   1.000
_cell.angle_alpha   90.00
_cell.angle_beta   90.00
_cell.angle_gamma   90.00
#
_symmetry.space_group_name_H-M   'P 1'
#
loop_
_entity.id
_entity.type
_entity.pdbx_description
1 polymer ?
#
loop_
_entity_poly.entity_id
_entity_poly.type
_entity_poly.pdbx_seq_one_letter_code
_entity_poly.pdbx_strand_id
1 'polypeptide(L)' 'MARKRPLALQPAGLAGRLVEAAKGTENLMPLFIECVENDVTLGEICNTLRGVWGEYVAEGF' A
#
# COMPACT_ATOMS: atom_id res chain seq x y z
N MET A 1 17.07 4.82 -15.17
CA MET A 1 16.59 4.39 -13.83
C MET A 1 16.03 2.98 -13.94
N ALA A 2 16.90 1.97 -13.80
CA ALA A 2 16.54 0.57 -13.97
C ALA A 2 16.05 -0.01 -12.64
N ARG A 3 14.74 -0.30 -12.50
CA ARG A 3 14.26 -1.12 -11.39
C ARG A 3 14.56 -2.58 -11.71
N LYS A 4 15.70 -3.07 -11.21
CA LYS A 4 15.98 -4.51 -11.11
C LYS A 4 14.95 -5.11 -10.16
N ARG A 5 14.01 -5.90 -10.69
CA ARG A 5 13.27 -6.87 -9.87
C ARG A 5 14.23 -8.00 -9.50
N PRO A 6 14.23 -8.39 -8.21
CA PRO A 6 13.87 -9.76 -7.92
C PRO A 6 12.65 -9.78 -6.98
N LEU A 7 11.59 -10.42 -7.47
CA LEU A 7 10.48 -10.90 -6.66
C LEU A 7 11.02 -11.97 -5.69
N ALA A 8 11.28 -11.60 -4.44
CA ALA A 8 11.53 -12.57 -3.38
C ALA A 8 11.05 -12.02 -2.02
N LEU A 9 9.80 -12.37 -1.69
CA LEU A 9 9.42 -12.95 -0.38
C LEU A 9 9.16 -12.07 0.86
N GLN A 10 8.84 -10.77 0.76
CA GLN A 10 8.28 -10.03 1.93
C GLN A 10 7.05 -9.10 1.70
N PRO A 11 6.50 -8.83 0.49
CA PRO A 11 5.38 -7.87 0.37
C PRO A 11 4.00 -8.42 0.77
N ALA A 12 3.81 -9.74 0.87
CA ALA A 12 2.50 -10.32 1.20
C ALA A 12 2.05 -10.03 2.65
N GLY A 13 3.00 -10.01 3.59
CA GLY A 13 2.72 -9.76 5.00
C GLY A 13 2.38 -8.31 5.29
N LEU A 14 3.20 -7.37 4.79
CA LEU A 14 2.96 -5.93 4.99
C LEU A 14 1.72 -5.45 4.23
N ALA A 15 1.51 -5.89 2.99
CA ALA A 15 0.31 -5.53 2.24
C ALA A 15 -0.95 -6.07 2.94
N GLY A 16 -0.90 -7.30 3.47
CA GLY A 16 -2.00 -7.85 4.27
C GLY A 16 -2.30 -7.03 5.52
N ARG A 17 -1.26 -6.66 6.29
CA ARG A 17 -1.42 -5.78 7.47
C ARG A 17 -1.97 -4.40 7.10
N LEU A 18 -1.51 -3.84 5.98
CA LEU A 18 -2.01 -2.56 5.48
C LEU A 18 -3.48 -2.64 5.08
N VAL A 19 -3.91 -3.73 4.44
CA VAL A 19 -5.31 -3.97 4.09
C VAL A 19 -6.19 -4.06 5.33
N GLU A 20 -5.77 -4.83 6.34
CA GLU A 20 -6.55 -4.96 7.58
C GLU A 20 -6.64 -3.64 8.35
N ALA A 21 -5.52 -2.92 8.47
CA ALA A 21 -5.52 -1.60 9.10
C ALA A 21 -6.38 -0.58 8.33
N ALA A 22 -6.40 -0.65 6.99
CA ALA A 22 -7.21 0.21 6.13
C ALA A 22 -8.72 -0.11 6.18
N LYS A 23 -9.10 -1.35 6.50
CA LYS A 23 -10.49 -1.72 6.78
C LYS A 23 -10.95 -1.24 8.16
N GLY A 24 -10.01 -1.12 9.11
CA GLY A 24 -10.24 -0.64 10.46
C GLY A 24 -10.09 0.87 10.61
N THR A 25 -9.81 1.30 11.83
CA THR A 25 -9.53 2.70 12.21
C THR A 25 -8.13 2.86 12.78
N GLU A 26 -7.24 1.90 12.48
CA GLU A 26 -5.86 1.91 12.97
C GLU A 26 -5.04 3.02 12.30
N ASN A 27 -3.98 3.48 12.98
CA ASN A 27 -3.11 4.50 12.41
C ASN A 27 -2.20 3.89 11.33
N LEU A 28 -2.35 4.37 10.10
CA LEU A 28 -1.62 3.88 8.93
C LEU A 28 -0.19 4.44 8.80
N MET A 29 0.12 5.56 9.48
CA MET A 29 1.46 6.18 9.42
C MET A 29 2.62 5.23 9.74
N PRO A 30 2.60 4.46 10.85
CA PRO A 30 3.68 3.51 11.14
C PRO A 30 3.83 2.43 10.05
N LEU A 31 2.73 1.98 9.45
CA LEU A 31 2.77 0.98 8.37
C LEU A 31 3.36 1.54 7.07
N PHE A 32 3.10 2.82 6.76
CA PHE A 32 3.74 3.47 5.62
C PHE A 32 5.24 3.59 5.80
N ILE A 33 5.72 3.93 7.00
CA ILE A 33 7.15 3.97 7.29
C ILE A 33 7.77 2.58 7.06
N GLU A 34 7.17 1.53 7.64
CA GLU A 34 7.63 0.14 7.49
C GLU A 34 7.63 -0.31 6.02
N CYS A 35 6.63 0.09 5.24
CA CYS A 35 6.56 -0.19 3.80
C CYS A 35 7.73 0.46 3.04
N VAL A 36 7.97 1.76 3.27
CA VAL A 36 9.00 2.52 2.55
C VAL A 36 10.41 2.06 2.95
N GLU A 37 10.62 1.67 4.21
CA GLU A 37 11.87 1.05 4.68
C GLU A 37 12.15 -0.30 4.01
N ASN A 38 11.11 -1.02 3.58
CA ASN A 38 11.19 -2.29 2.87
C ASN A 38 11.17 -2.14 1.33
N ASP A 39 11.53 -0.96 0.81
CA ASP A 39 11.53 -0.64 -0.63
C ASP A 39 10.15 -0.77 -1.31
N VAL A 40 9.06 -0.82 -0.54
CA VAL A 40 7.71 -0.79 -1.11
C VAL A 40 7.43 0.63 -1.58
N THR A 41 7.03 0.75 -2.83
CA THR A 41 6.80 2.06 -3.42
C THR A 41 5.43 2.61 -3.08
N LEU A 42 5.33 3.95 -3.05
CA LEU A 42 4.06 4.64 -2.83
C LEU A 42 2.97 4.17 -3.81
N GLY A 43 3.35 3.86 -5.07
CA GLY A 43 2.43 3.31 -6.06
C GLY A 43 1.83 1.96 -5.64
N GLU A 44 2.61 1.08 -5.04
CA GLU A 44 2.17 -0.22 -4.54
C GLU A 44 1.28 -0.08 -3.29
N ILE A 45 1.63 0.85 -2.40
CA ILE A 45 0.82 1.22 -1.22
C ILE A 45 -0.54 1.76 -1.68
N CYS A 46 -0.56 2.77 -2.55
CA CYS A 46 -1.79 3.35 -3.09
C CYS A 46 -2.64 2.32 -3.85
N ASN A 47 -2.00 1.43 -4.62
CA ASN A 47 -2.73 0.37 -5.32
C ASN A 47 -3.43 -0.59 -4.36
N THR A 48 -2.76 -0.93 -3.25
CA THR A 48 -3.35 -1.76 -2.19
C THR A 48 -4.53 -1.06 -1.53
N LEU A 49 -4.40 0.23 -1.19
CA LEU A 49 -5.48 1.02 -0.58
C LEU A 49 -6.68 1.20 -1.50
N ARG A 50 -6.45 1.37 -2.81
CA ARG A 50 -7.52 1.40 -3.82
C ARG A 50 -8.35 0.12 -3.85
N GLY A 51 -7.74 -1.03 -3.56
CA GLY A 51 -8.47 -2.29 -3.44
C GLY A 51 -9.43 -2.34 -2.25
N VAL A 52 -9.20 -1.52 -1.20
CA VAL A 52 -10.02 -1.49 0.02
C VAL A 52 -11.07 -0.38 -0.05
N TRP A 53 -10.67 0.84 -0.41
CA TRP A 53 -11.54 2.02 -0.40
C TRP A 53 -12.14 2.36 -1.77
N GLY A 54 -11.68 1.72 -2.84
CA GLY A 54 -11.99 2.10 -4.20
C GLY A 54 -11.18 3.29 -4.68
N GLU A 55 -11.57 3.83 -5.83
CA GLU A 55 -10.98 5.04 -6.41
C GLU A 55 -11.95 6.20 -6.26
N TYR A 56 -11.43 7.38 -5.92
CA TYR A 56 -12.24 8.59 -5.91
C TYR A 56 -12.59 8.99 -7.36
N VAL A 57 -13.88 9.05 -7.65
CA VAL A 57 -14.40 9.58 -8.92
C VAL A 57 -15.06 10.91 -8.62
N ALA A 58 -14.49 11.99 -9.15
CA ALA A 58 -15.12 13.30 -9.09
C ALA A 58 -16.38 13.25 -9.97
N GLU A 59 -17.55 13.31 -9.35
CA GLU A 59 -18.81 13.42 -10.08
C GLU A 59 -18.83 14.80 -10.75
N GLY A 60 -18.98 14.81 -12.07
CA GLY A 60 -18.91 16.02 -12.88
C GLY A 60 -19.97 17.04 -12.47
N PHE A 61 -19.54 18.29 -12.31
CA PHE A 61 -20.43 19.44 -12.16
C PHE A 61 -21.28 19.67 -13.40
#